data_AF-G2E266-F1
#
_entry.id   AF-G2E266-F1
#
_cell.length_a   1.000
_cell.length_b   1.000
_cell.length_c   1.000
_cell.angle_alpha   90.00
_cell.angle_beta   90.00
_cell.angle_gamma   90.00
#
_symmetry.space_group_name_H-M   'P 1'
#
loop_
_entity.id
_entity.type
_entity.pdbx_description
1 polymer ?
#
loop_
_entity_poly.entity_id
_entity_poly.type
_entity_poly.pdbx_seq_one_letter_code
_entity_poly.pdbx_strand_id
1 'polypeptide(L)'
;MRPNRFGIPEPSARGRHLTPSQAIDLIIMPLVGFDERCNRVGMGGGYYDRTLAFLRRPKRWRHPRLIGVAHECQRLERIEPRAWDIPLDAVATESSLYTPRRRKEIDSKGALI
;
A
#
# COMPACT_ATOMS: atom_id res chain seq x y z
N MET A 1 17.74 -17.54 4.54
CA MET A 1 16.30 -17.48 4.22
C MET A 1 15.74 -18.90 4.27
N ARG A 2 14.47 -19.08 4.64
CA ARG A 2 13.78 -20.39 4.67
C ARG A 2 12.47 -20.27 3.88
N PRO A 3 12.10 -21.27 3.05
CA PRO A 3 10.85 -21.23 2.32
C PRO A 3 9.65 -21.30 3.28
N ASN A 4 8.62 -20.50 3.02
CA ASN A 4 7.32 -20.61 3.69
C ASN A 4 6.46 -21.72 3.04
N ARG A 5 5.20 -21.88 3.48
CA ARG A 5 4.26 -22.88 2.94
C ARG A 5 3.94 -22.73 1.44
N PHE A 6 4.29 -21.59 0.84
CA PHE A 6 4.11 -21.28 -0.58
C PHE A 6 5.45 -21.33 -1.35
N GLY A 7 6.54 -21.78 -0.73
CA GLY A 7 7.87 -21.84 -1.35
C GLY A 7 8.59 -20.50 -1.43
N ILE A 8 8.02 -19.41 -0.88
CA ILE A 8 8.64 -18.08 -0.92
C ILE A 8 9.76 -18.01 0.13
N PRO A 9 11.00 -17.64 -0.24
CA PRO A 9 12.08 -17.45 0.74
C PRO A 9 11.77 -16.32 1.71
N GLU A 10 11.71 -16.61 3.00
CA GLU A 10 11.51 -15.62 4.07
C GLU A 10 12.75 -15.52 4.98
N PRO A 11 12.99 -14.36 5.61
CA PRO A 11 14.00 -14.23 6.65
C PRO A 11 13.77 -15.25 7.78
N SER A 12 14.84 -15.90 8.24
CA SER A 12 14.73 -16.90 9.31
C SER A 12 14.70 -16.28 10.71
N ALA A 13 14.79 -14.95 10.80
CA ALA A 13 14.75 -14.19 12.04
C ALA A 13 13.40 -14.38 12.75
N ARG A 14 13.44 -14.54 14.07
CA ARG A 14 12.28 -14.65 14.94
C ARG A 14 12.46 -13.76 16.17
N GLY A 15 11.34 -13.37 16.79
CA GLY A 15 11.34 -12.63 18.05
C GLY A 15 11.90 -11.21 17.91
N ARG A 16 12.83 -10.84 18.80
CA ARG A 16 13.34 -9.46 18.95
C ARG A 16 14.11 -8.91 17.75
N HIS A 17 14.44 -9.75 16.77
CA HIS A 17 15.09 -9.33 15.53
C HIS A 17 14.12 -8.79 14.48
N LEU A 18 12.81 -8.77 14.75
CA LEU A 18 11.80 -8.25 13.82
C LEU A 18 11.59 -6.76 14.04
N THR A 19 11.77 -5.97 12.98
CA THR A 19 11.42 -4.55 12.97
C THR A 19 9.90 -4.39 12.94
N PRO A 20 9.29 -3.63 13.85
CA PRO A 20 7.86 -3.33 13.79
C PRO A 20 7.52 -2.56 12.51
N SER A 21 6.37 -2.84 11.90
CA SER A 21 5.95 -2.18 10.66
C SER A 21 5.85 -0.65 10.77
N GLN A 22 5.68 -0.10 11.99
CA GLN A 22 5.66 1.34 12.23
C GLN A 22 7.05 2.00 12.18
N ALA A 23 8.13 1.21 12.31
CA ALA A 23 9.51 1.69 12.28
C ALA A 23 10.12 1.60 10.87
N ILE A 24 9.37 1.12 9.88
CA ILE A 24 9.78 1.07 8.49
C ILE A 24 9.50 2.42 7.84
N ASP A 25 10.47 2.98 7.12
CA ASP A 25 10.30 4.25 6.39
C ASP A 25 9.64 4.04 5.02
N LEU A 26 9.87 2.90 4.36
CA LEU A 26 9.37 2.58 3.02
C LEU A 26 9.01 1.10 2.89
N ILE A 27 7.84 0.81 2.34
CA ILE A 27 7.40 -0.55 1.97
C ILE A 27 7.14 -0.58 0.46
N ILE A 28 7.81 -1.51 -0.22
CA ILE A 28 7.62 -1.78 -1.64
C ILE A 28 6.69 -2.99 -1.78
N MET A 29 5.60 -2.81 -2.52
CA MET A 29 4.53 -3.79 -2.61
C MET A 29 4.33 -4.25 -4.06
N PRO A 30 4.54 -5.54 -4.38
CA PRO A 30 4.16 -6.08 -5.68
C PRO A 30 2.63 -6.15 -5.77
N LEU A 31 2.08 -5.84 -6.93
CA LEU A 31 0.63 -5.77 -7.16
C LEU A 31 0.19 -6.79 -8.22
N VAL A 32 -1.08 -7.21 -8.15
CA VAL A 32 -1.76 -7.94 -9.24
C VAL A 32 -2.45 -6.96 -10.18
N GLY A 33 -3.01 -5.89 -9.64
CA GLY A 33 -3.59 -4.79 -10.39
C GLY A 33 -3.61 -3.50 -9.58
N PHE A 34 -3.73 -2.36 -10.25
CA PHE A 34 -3.79 -1.05 -9.61
C PHE A 34 -4.62 -0.07 -10.45
N ASP A 35 -5.03 1.07 -9.88
CA ASP A 35 -5.64 2.17 -10.63
C ASP A 35 -4.87 3.49 -10.42
N GLU A 36 -5.22 4.53 -11.17
CA GLU A 36 -4.57 5.84 -11.08
C GLU A 36 -4.79 6.56 -9.74
N ARG A 37 -5.75 6.09 -8.94
CA ARG A 37 -5.99 6.56 -7.56
C ARG A 37 -5.14 5.82 -6.54
N CYS A 38 -4.24 4.94 -7.00
CA CYS A 38 -3.35 4.14 -6.18
C CYS A 38 -4.11 3.16 -5.25
N ASN A 39 -5.32 2.75 -5.66
CA ASN A 39 -5.92 1.53 -5.14
C ASN A 39 -5.20 0.31 -5.73
N ARG A 40 -5.27 -0.83 -5.05
CA ARG A 40 -4.57 -2.05 -5.48
C ARG A 40 -5.42 -3.29 -5.34
N VAL A 41 -5.07 -4.29 -6.14
CA VAL A 41 -5.45 -5.70 -5.98
C VAL A 41 -4.19 -6.49 -5.68
N GLY A 42 -4.20 -7.23 -4.58
CA GLY A 42 -3.15 -8.20 -4.24
C GLY A 42 -3.55 -9.64 -4.58
N MET A 43 -2.78 -10.61 -4.08
CA MET A 43 -3.05 -12.05 -4.28
C MET A 43 -4.25 -12.61 -3.49
N GLY A 44 -5.08 -11.76 -2.87
CA GLY A 44 -6.30 -12.16 -2.14
C GLY A 44 -6.16 -12.55 -0.66
N GLY A 45 -4.94 -12.74 -0.14
CA GLY A 45 -4.73 -13.15 1.26
C GLY A 45 -4.89 -12.05 2.33
N GLY A 46 -5.01 -10.78 1.93
CA GLY A 46 -5.19 -9.63 2.84
C GLY A 46 -4.03 -9.40 3.83
N TYR A 47 -2.83 -9.92 3.54
CA TYR A 47 -1.67 -9.80 4.44
C TYR A 47 -1.25 -8.34 4.67
N TYR A 48 -1.23 -7.53 3.61
CA TYR A 48 -0.84 -6.12 3.70
C TYR A 48 -1.89 -5.29 4.44
N ASP A 49 -3.17 -5.41 4.09
CA ASP A 49 -4.23 -4.63 4.73
C ASP A 49 -4.31 -4.91 6.24
N ARG A 50 -4.12 -6.18 6.64
CA ARG A 50 -4.06 -6.56 8.05
C ARG A 50 -2.81 -6.02 8.77
N THR A 51 -1.64 -6.17 8.16
CA THR A 51 -0.36 -5.68 8.72
C THR A 51 -0.34 -4.16 8.85
N LEU A 52 -0.95 -3.46 7.90
CA LEU A 52 -0.94 -2.00 7.79
C LEU A 52 -2.21 -1.34 8.34
N ALA A 53 -3.14 -2.11 8.93
CA ALA A 53 -4.39 -1.61 9.49
C ALA A 53 -4.21 -0.48 10.51
N PHE A 54 -3.04 -0.41 11.16
CA PHE A 54 -2.70 0.68 12.10
C PHE A 54 -2.65 2.06 11.44
N LEU A 55 -2.49 2.13 10.12
CA LEU A 55 -2.49 3.38 9.34
C LEU A 55 -3.88 4.02 9.20
N ARG A 56 -4.95 3.27 9.47
CA ARG A 56 -6.33 3.80 9.46
C ARG A 56 -6.62 4.70 10.66
N ARG A 57 -5.76 4.68 11.69
CA ARG A 57 -5.94 5.51 12.88
C ARG A 57 -5.37 6.91 12.62
N PRO A 58 -6.12 7.99 12.90
CA PRO A 58 -5.63 9.35 12.71
C PRO A 58 -4.38 9.60 13.56
N LYS A 59 -3.42 10.32 12.99
CA LYS A 59 -2.17 10.81 13.62
C LYS A 59 -1.25 9.71 14.16
N ARG A 60 -0.29 9.30 13.32
CA ARG A 60 1.02 8.83 13.77
C ARG A 60 2.08 9.72 13.15
N TRP A 61 3.02 10.17 13.98
CA TRP A 61 4.12 11.06 13.58
C TRP A 61 5.09 10.40 12.56
N ARG A 62 5.06 9.06 12.49
CA ARG A 62 5.78 8.26 11.49
C ARG A 62 4.85 7.17 10.94
N HIS A 63 4.79 7.08 9.62
CA HIS A 63 4.19 5.97 8.89
C HIS A 63 5.09 5.64 7.69
N PRO A 64 5.21 4.35 7.32
CA PRO A 64 5.92 3.96 6.11
C PRO A 64 5.25 4.61 4.89
N ARG A 65 6.07 5.05 3.93
CA ARG A 65 5.61 5.31 2.56
C ARG A 65 5.28 3.97 1.91
N LEU A 66 4.12 3.88 1.29
CA LEU A 66 3.64 2.66 0.63
C LEU A 66 3.73 2.82 -0.89
N ILE A 67 4.70 2.16 -1.52
CA ILE A 67 4.93 2.26 -2.96
C ILE A 67 4.60 0.92 -3.61
N GLY A 68 3.61 0.93 -4.50
CA GLY A 68 3.32 -0.18 -5.38
C GLY A 68 4.34 -0.27 -6.52
N VAL A 69 4.70 -1.49 -6.89
CA VAL A 69 5.45 -1.75 -8.13
C VAL A 69 4.64 -2.75 -8.94
N ALA A 70 4.36 -2.38 -10.20
CA ALA A 70 3.54 -3.16 -11.10
C ALA A 70 3.97 -2.91 -12.55
N HIS A 71 3.58 -3.79 -13.47
CA HIS A 71 3.66 -3.50 -14.89
C HIS A 71 2.50 -2.60 -15.33
N GLU A 72 2.71 -1.81 -16.38
CA GLU A 72 1.66 -0.94 -16.91
C GLU A 72 0.42 -1.73 -17.39
N CYS A 73 0.63 -2.96 -17.87
CA CYS A 73 -0.46 -3.87 -18.26
C CYS A 73 -1.36 -4.31 -17.10
N GLN A 74 -0.92 -4.10 -15.86
CA GLN A 74 -1.69 -4.37 -14.64
C GLN A 74 -2.54 -3.16 -14.20
N ARG A 75 -2.49 -2.05 -14.94
CA ARG A 75 -3.36 -0.91 -14.69
C ARG A 75 -4.79 -1.23 -15.09
N LEU A 76 -5.71 -1.00 -14.15
CA LEU A 76 -7.14 -1.12 -14.30
C LEU A 76 -7.75 0.28 -14.39
N GLU A 77 -8.90 0.40 -15.05
CA GLU A 77 -9.61 1.68 -15.17
C GLU A 77 -10.03 2.21 -13.79
N ARG A 78 -10.58 1.33 -12.93
CA ARG A 78 -11.07 1.69 -11.61
C ARG A 78 -11.15 0.46 -10.70
N ILE A 79 -10.69 0.61 -9.47
CA ILE A 79 -10.90 -0.36 -8.38
C ILE A 79 -11.85 0.28 -7.37
N GLU A 80 -12.88 -0.45 -6.95
CA GLU A 80 -13.74 -0.04 -5.84
C GLU A 80 -13.10 -0.42 -4.50
N PRO A 81 -12.56 0.55 -3.73
CA PRO A 81 -11.91 0.24 -2.47
C PRO A 81 -12.95 -0.17 -1.42
N ARG A 82 -12.56 -1.10 -0.55
CA ARG A 82 -13.30 -1.48 0.65
C ARG A 82 -12.82 -0.65 1.84
N ALA A 83 -13.65 -0.57 2.88
CA ALA A 83 -13.36 0.26 4.07
C ALA A 83 -12.13 -0.20 4.87
N TRP A 84 -11.64 -1.42 4.62
CA TRP A 84 -10.44 -1.98 5.24
C TRP A 84 -9.19 -1.87 4.35
N ASP A 85 -9.33 -1.49 3.08
CA ASP A 85 -8.21 -1.38 2.16
C ASP A 85 -7.33 -0.19 2.55
N ILE A 86 -6.02 -0.42 2.52
CA ILE A 86 -5.03 0.63 2.75
C ILE A 86 -4.57 1.16 1.39
N PRO A 87 -4.87 2.42 1.00
CA PRO A 87 -4.40 2.96 -0.28
C PRO A 87 -2.88 3.08 -0.31
N LEU A 88 -2.28 3.04 -1.50
CA LEU A 88 -0.87 3.28 -1.70
C LEU A 88 -0.59 4.79 -1.81
N ASP A 89 0.62 5.21 -1.46
CA ASP A 89 1.10 6.58 -1.68
C ASP A 89 1.45 6.84 -3.15
N ALA A 90 1.92 5.81 -3.86
CA ALA A 90 2.20 5.85 -5.29
C ALA A 90 2.27 4.44 -5.88
N VAL A 91 2.20 4.34 -7.21
CA VAL A 91 2.51 3.13 -7.98
C VAL A 91 3.52 3.47 -9.07
N ALA A 92 4.65 2.75 -9.09
CA ALA A 92 5.65 2.86 -10.15
C ALA A 92 5.46 1.71 -11.15
N THR A 93 5.46 2.05 -12.43
CA THR A 93 5.53 1.10 -13.55
C THR A 93 6.74 1.39 -14.42
N GLU A 94 6.99 0.55 -15.42
CA GLU A 94 8.01 0.83 -16.44
C GLU A 94 7.68 2.06 -17.30
N SER A 95 6.43 2.53 -17.28
CA SER A 95 5.94 3.62 -18.13
C SER A 95 5.69 4.93 -17.38
N SER A 96 5.35 4.87 -16.08
CA SER A 96 4.91 6.06 -15.33
C SER A 96 5.03 5.90 -13.81
N LEU A 97 4.92 7.03 -13.10
CA LEU A 97 4.72 7.09 -11.65
C LEU A 97 3.34 7.70 -11.37
N TYR A 98 2.44 6.88 -10.84
CA TYR A 98 1.11 7.29 -10.41
C TYR A 98 1.13 7.74 -8.96
N THR A 99 0.52 8.89 -8.68
CA THR A 99 0.30 9.38 -7.32
C THR A 99 -1.16 9.78 -7.16
N PRO A 100 -1.81 9.51 -6.02
CA PRO A 100 -3.17 9.95 -5.79
C PRO A 100 -3.16 11.49 -5.82
N ARG A 101 -3.94 12.10 -6.72
CA ARG A 101 -4.15 13.54 -6.69
C ARG A 101 -4.71 13.89 -5.31
N ARG A 102 -4.08 14.83 -4.59
CA ARG A 102 -4.66 15.34 -3.35
C ARG A 102 -6.10 15.74 -3.65
N ARG A 103 -7.06 15.13 -2.96
CA ARG A 103 -8.39 15.74 -2.84
C ARG A 103 -8.13 17.12 -2.24
N LYS A 104 -8.49 18.18 -2.96
CA LYS A 104 -8.79 19.43 -2.27
C LYS A 104 -9.92 19.07 -1.33
N GLU A 105 -9.64 19.14 -0.03
CA GLU A 105 -10.65 18.94 0.99
C GLU A 105 -11.56 20.16 0.86
N ILE A 106 -12.74 19.96 0.27
CA ILE A 106 -13.74 21.02 0.15
C ILE A 106 -14.42 21.08 1.51
N ASP A 107 -14.38 22.24 2.16
CA ASP A 107 -15.06 22.40 3.44
C ASP A 107 -16.59 22.23 3.27
N SER A 108 -17.32 22.12 4.38
CA SER A 108 -18.79 22.01 4.38
C SER A 108 -19.52 23.24 3.80
N LYS A 109 -18.79 24.24 3.29
CA LYS A 109 -19.29 25.45 2.63
C LYS A 109 -18.89 25.55 1.15
N GLY A 110 -18.18 24.56 0.59
CA GLY A 110 -17.80 24.58 -0.82
C GLY A 110 -16.53 25.39 -1.13
N ALA A 111 -15.77 25.85 -0.12
CA ALA A 111 -14.53 26.59 -0.34
C ALA A 111 -13.31 25.65 -0.38
N LEU A 112 -12.36 26.01 -1.24
CA LEU A 112 -11.05 25.34 -1.33
C LEU A 112 -10.22 25.69 -0.10
N ILE A 113 -9.75 24.68 0.63
CA ILE A 113 -8.71 24.80 1.66
C ILE A 113 -7.33 24.64 1.01
#